data_AF-A0A544Z049-F1
#
_entry.id   AF-A0A544Z049-F1
#
_cell.length_a   1.000
_cell.length_b   1.000
_cell.length_c   1.000
_cell.angle_alpha   90.00
_cell.angle_beta   90.00
_cell.angle_gamma   90.00
#
_symmetry.space_group_name_H-M   'P 1'
#
loop_
_entity.id
_entity.type
_entity.pdbx_description
1 polymer ?
#
loop_
_entity_poly.entity_id
_entity_poly.type
_entity_poly.pdbx_seq_one_letter_code
_entity_poly.pdbx_strand_id
1 'polypeptide(L)'
;MSGQRVHRRLLSVAAATMSIIIGALTLTGCSDDSGEAKAKGRDLTALQCPMVETGQNGGADQYRPAENAFDTAELLGLELAEAREKAARHSCEIIVSRQDDKNLPVPIEIDPTRIYVYVAHGVVSHIEGVGGGL
;
A
#
# COMPACT_ATOMS: atom_id res chain seq x y z
N MET A 1 40.11 17.16 51.84
CA MET A 1 41.11 17.99 51.14
C MET A 1 41.19 17.47 49.71
N SER A 2 40.41 18.07 48.81
CA SER A 2 40.85 19.08 47.82
C SER A 2 41.70 18.48 46.70
N GLY A 3 41.21 18.60 45.46
CA GLY A 3 42.09 18.64 44.29
C GLY A 3 41.56 18.01 43.01
N GLN A 4 40.59 18.66 42.37
CA GLN A 4 40.36 18.55 40.92
C GLN A 4 41.67 18.64 40.13
N ARG A 5 41.75 17.90 39.02
CA ARG A 5 42.19 18.48 37.75
C ARG A 5 41.74 17.62 36.57
N VAL A 6 40.60 18.02 36.02
CA VAL A 6 40.03 17.57 34.75
C VAL A 6 40.95 18.06 33.62
N HIS A 7 41.59 17.14 32.91
CA HIS A 7 42.37 17.48 31.72
C HIS A 7 41.46 17.76 30.53
N ARG A 8 41.01 19.01 30.44
CA ARG A 8 40.31 19.57 29.30
C ARG A 8 41.35 19.95 28.23
N ARG A 9 41.64 19.06 27.29
CA ARG A 9 42.42 19.41 26.08
C ARG A 9 41.47 19.95 25.02
N LEU A 10 41.38 21.28 24.98
CA LEU A 10 40.85 22.04 23.85
C LEU A 10 41.90 22.00 22.73
N LEU A 11 41.53 21.43 21.59
CA LEU A 11 42.24 21.62 20.33
C LEU A 11 41.25 22.24 19.34
N SER A 12 41.61 23.44 18.95
CA SER A 12 40.87 24.36 18.10
C SER A 12 41.16 24.07 16.61
N VAL A 13 40.11 24.27 15.79
CA VAL A 13 40.15 24.79 14.40
C VAL A 13 40.71 23.88 13.30
N ALA A 14 39.82 23.47 12.39
CA ALA A 14 39.88 23.87 10.98
C ALA A 14 38.53 23.51 10.31
N ALA A 15 37.62 24.48 10.22
CA ALA A 15 36.47 24.40 9.34
C ALA A 15 36.97 24.54 7.89
N ALA A 16 36.97 23.45 7.14
CA ALA A 16 37.23 23.48 5.71
C ALA A 16 35.99 24.00 4.98
N THR A 17 35.97 25.30 4.72
CA THR A 17 35.00 25.94 3.82
C THR A 17 35.30 25.50 2.38
N MET A 18 34.53 24.55 1.85
CA MET A 18 34.48 24.30 0.42
C MET A 18 33.61 25.37 -0.25
N SER A 19 34.25 26.31 -0.93
CA SER A 19 33.62 27.18 -1.91
C SER A 19 33.43 26.40 -3.22
N ILE A 20 32.20 26.05 -3.59
CA ILE A 20 31.89 25.56 -4.93
C ILE A 20 31.27 26.70 -5.73
N ILE A 21 31.90 26.90 -6.88
CA ILE A 21 31.76 27.96 -7.86
C ILE A 21 30.34 27.97 -8.46
N ILE A 22 29.76 29.17 -8.53
CA ILE A 22 28.51 29.45 -9.27
C ILE A 22 28.85 29.37 -10.76
N GLY A 23 28.56 28.22 -11.37
CA GLY A 23 28.56 28.05 -12.82
C GLY A 23 27.20 28.44 -13.39
N ALA A 24 27.08 29.66 -13.92
CA ALA A 24 25.93 30.08 -14.70
C ALA A 24 25.94 29.37 -16.06
N LEU A 25 25.16 28.29 -16.19
CA LEU A 25 24.74 27.73 -17.46
C LEU A 25 23.31 28.22 -17.72
N THR A 26 23.19 29.28 -18.52
CA THR A 26 21.93 29.69 -19.15
C THR A 26 21.56 28.64 -20.19
N LEU A 27 20.85 27.60 -19.77
CA LEU A 27 20.13 26.71 -20.67
C LEU A 27 18.83 27.40 -21.09
N THR A 28 18.85 27.87 -22.32
CA THR A 28 17.69 28.27 -23.12
C THR A 28 16.67 27.14 -23.18
N GLY A 29 15.44 27.43 -22.72
CA GLY A 29 14.17 26.98 -23.29
C GLY A 29 13.95 25.48 -23.52
N CYS A 30 13.20 24.86 -22.62
CA CYS A 30 11.95 24.17 -22.97
C CYS A 30 11.01 24.33 -21.77
N SER A 31 10.18 25.37 -21.85
CA SER A 31 9.05 25.55 -20.94
C SER A 31 8.02 24.51 -21.35
N ASP A 32 8.03 23.36 -20.68
CA ASP A 32 6.94 22.40 -20.75
C ASP A 32 6.03 22.69 -19.56
N ASP A 33 5.11 23.63 -19.79
CA ASP A 33 3.91 23.82 -19.00
C ASP A 33 2.98 22.64 -19.28
N SER A 34 3.35 21.49 -18.73
CA SER A 34 2.58 20.27 -18.80
C SER A 34 2.13 19.96 -17.38
N GLY A 35 0.93 20.44 -17.06
CA GLY A 35 0.10 19.91 -15.99
C GLY A 35 -0.30 18.46 -16.26
N GLU A 36 0.67 17.60 -16.57
CA GLU A 36 0.49 16.16 -16.59
C GLU A 36 0.39 15.74 -15.13
N ALA A 37 -0.86 15.51 -14.70
CA ALA A 37 -1.12 14.61 -13.60
C ALA A 37 -0.30 13.34 -13.89
N LYS A 38 0.82 13.15 -13.17
CA LYS A 38 1.59 11.92 -13.24
C LYS A 38 0.59 10.79 -13.09
N ALA A 39 0.32 10.07 -14.17
CA ALA A 39 -0.45 8.85 -14.11
C ALA A 39 0.30 7.98 -13.09
N LYS A 40 -0.27 7.85 -11.89
CA LYS A 40 0.27 6.97 -10.86
C LYS A 40 0.29 5.60 -11.51
N GLY A 41 1.48 5.09 -11.82
CA GLY A 41 1.61 3.78 -12.47
C GLY A 41 0.77 2.77 -11.68
N ARG A 42 -0.13 2.07 -12.37
CA ARG A 42 -1.00 1.09 -11.74
C ARG A 42 -0.17 -0.08 -11.23
N ASP A 43 -0.28 -0.40 -9.95
CA ASP A 43 0.33 -1.61 -9.40
C ASP A 43 -0.36 -2.83 -10.02
N LEU A 44 0.41 -3.61 -10.79
CA LEU A 44 -0.10 -4.80 -11.48
C LEU A 44 -0.20 -6.02 -10.57
N THR A 45 0.31 -5.91 -9.34
CA THR A 45 0.23 -6.94 -8.30
C THR A 45 -0.92 -6.70 -7.33
N ALA A 46 -1.62 -5.56 -7.46
CA ALA A 46 -2.76 -5.22 -6.63
C ALA A 46 -3.90 -6.24 -6.80
N LEU A 47 -4.35 -6.79 -5.67
CA LEU A 47 -5.55 -7.62 -5.62
C LEU A 47 -6.77 -6.70 -5.80
N GLN A 48 -7.60 -6.99 -6.81
CA GLN A 48 -8.76 -6.17 -7.15
C GLN A 48 -10.06 -6.91 -6.86
N CYS A 49 -11.11 -6.15 -6.52
CA CYS A 49 -12.44 -6.68 -6.29
C CYS A 49 -13.51 -5.71 -6.83
N PRO A 50 -14.59 -6.18 -7.47
CA PRO A 50 -14.91 -7.60 -7.71
C PRO A 50 -14.18 -8.13 -8.93
N MET A 51 -14.05 -9.46 -8.98
CA MET A 51 -13.55 -10.17 -10.14
C MET A 51 -14.75 -10.71 -10.94
N VAL A 52 -14.57 -10.89 -12.25
CA VAL A 52 -15.55 -11.49 -13.15
C VAL A 52 -14.90 -12.61 -13.95
N GLU A 53 -15.64 -13.69 -14.16
CA GLU A 53 -15.15 -14.84 -14.92
C GLU A 53 -14.99 -14.48 -16.41
N THR A 54 -13.93 -14.98 -17.04
CA THR A 54 -13.58 -14.69 -18.43
C THR A 54 -13.55 -15.93 -19.31
N GLY A 55 -14.06 -17.04 -18.78
CA GLY A 55 -14.03 -18.37 -19.39
C GLY A 55 -12.96 -19.28 -18.76
N GLN A 56 -12.76 -20.44 -19.40
CA GLN A 56 -11.82 -21.46 -18.93
C GLN A 56 -10.59 -21.55 -19.81
N ASN A 57 -9.43 -21.79 -19.18
CA ASN A 57 -8.20 -22.12 -19.88
C ASN A 57 -7.54 -23.30 -19.19
N GLY A 58 -7.34 -24.40 -19.94
CA GLY A 58 -6.73 -25.61 -19.38
C GLY A 58 -7.52 -26.27 -18.25
N GLY A 59 -8.84 -26.03 -18.16
CA GLY A 59 -9.71 -26.59 -17.12
C GLY A 59 -9.77 -25.80 -15.81
N ALA A 60 -9.12 -24.63 -15.73
CA ALA A 60 -9.27 -23.70 -14.62
C ALA A 60 -10.08 -22.47 -15.06
N ASP A 61 -10.96 -21.99 -14.18
CA ASP A 61 -11.71 -20.76 -14.39
C ASP A 61 -10.75 -19.56 -14.36
N GLN A 62 -10.90 -18.67 -15.33
CA GLN A 62 -10.12 -17.44 -15.40
C GLN A 62 -10.97 -16.27 -14.93
N TYR A 63 -10.33 -15.34 -14.23
CA TYR A 63 -10.97 -14.14 -13.73
C TYR A 63 -10.20 -12.90 -14.15
N ARG A 64 -10.92 -11.80 -14.36
CA ARG A 64 -10.35 -10.45 -14.48
C ARG A 64 -11.08 -9.48 -13.55
N PRO A 65 -10.48 -8.36 -13.18
CA PRO A 65 -11.20 -7.31 -12.46
C PRO A 65 -12.40 -6.80 -13.27
N ALA A 66 -13.52 -6.57 -12.59
CA ALA A 66 -14.69 -5.92 -13.17
C ALA A 66 -14.41 -4.44 -13.51
N GLU A 67 -15.29 -3.81 -14.29
CA GLU A 67 -15.15 -2.38 -14.64
C GLU A 67 -15.21 -1.46 -13.41
N ASN A 68 -15.97 -1.85 -12.39
CA ASN A 68 -16.11 -1.12 -11.13
C ASN A 68 -15.13 -1.60 -10.05
N ALA A 69 -14.14 -2.43 -10.41
CA ALA A 69 -13.20 -2.98 -9.44
C ALA A 69 -12.29 -1.90 -8.85
N PHE A 70 -11.96 -2.08 -7.58
CA PHE A 70 -11.04 -1.22 -6.85
C PHE A 70 -9.85 -2.01 -6.29
N ASP A 71 -8.79 -1.29 -5.95
CA ASP A 71 -7.61 -1.87 -5.31
C ASP A 71 -7.91 -2.15 -3.82
N THR A 72 -7.88 -3.42 -3.44
CA THR A 72 -8.17 -3.83 -2.06
C THR A 72 -7.14 -3.31 -1.05
N ALA A 73 -5.95 -2.89 -1.49
CA ALA A 73 -4.96 -2.22 -0.63
C ALA A 73 -5.51 -0.93 0.00
N GLU A 74 -6.51 -0.30 -0.64
CA GLU A 74 -7.18 0.87 -0.09
C GLU A 74 -8.03 0.59 1.17
N LEU A 75 -8.18 -0.67 1.57
CA LEU A 75 -8.85 -1.07 2.81
C LEU A 75 -7.89 -1.14 4.01
N LEU A 76 -6.57 -1.22 3.76
CA LEU A 76 -5.58 -1.39 4.82
C LEU A 76 -5.57 -0.18 5.77
N GLY A 77 -5.62 -0.46 7.08
CA GLY A 77 -5.66 0.55 8.14
C GLY A 77 -7.03 1.17 8.39
N LEU A 78 -8.06 0.86 7.58
CA LEU A 78 -9.42 1.29 7.86
C LEU A 78 -10.03 0.47 9.00
N GLU A 79 -10.89 1.11 9.78
CA GLU A 79 -11.80 0.41 10.69
C GLU A 79 -12.66 -0.58 9.91
N LEU A 80 -12.93 -1.76 10.48
CA LEU A 80 -13.65 -2.82 9.77
C LEU A 80 -15.02 -2.36 9.25
N ALA A 81 -15.72 -1.50 9.97
CA ALA A 81 -17.01 -0.95 9.54
C ALA A 81 -16.86 -0.07 8.29
N GLU A 82 -15.87 0.81 8.27
CA GLU A 82 -15.58 1.68 7.12
C GLU A 82 -15.10 0.86 5.91
N ALA A 83 -14.24 -0.13 6.14
CA ALA A 83 -13.77 -1.04 5.10
C ALA A 83 -14.94 -1.79 4.46
N ARG A 84 -15.89 -2.29 5.28
CA ARG A 84 -17.10 -2.97 4.79
C ARG A 84 -17.96 -2.05 3.94
N GLU A 85 -18.17 -0.81 4.39
CA GLU A 85 -18.92 0.18 3.62
C GLU A 85 -18.23 0.47 2.28
N LYS A 86 -16.91 0.63 2.28
CA LYS A 86 -16.13 0.86 1.06
C LYS A 86 -16.23 -0.31 0.09
N ALA A 87 -16.03 -1.54 0.55
CA ALA A 87 -16.17 -2.73 -0.30
C ALA A 87 -17.60 -2.85 -0.89
N ALA A 88 -18.62 -2.60 -0.07
CA ALA A 88 -20.02 -2.71 -0.51
C ALA A 88 -20.37 -1.73 -1.63
N ARG A 89 -19.77 -0.52 -1.66
CA ARG A 89 -19.93 0.44 -2.76
C ARG A 89 -19.44 -0.09 -4.11
N HIS A 90 -18.52 -1.06 -4.09
CA HIS A 90 -18.01 -1.76 -5.27
C HIS A 90 -18.62 -3.16 -5.47
N SER A 91 -19.71 -3.48 -4.76
CA SER A 91 -20.33 -4.80 -4.80
C SER A 91 -19.43 -5.94 -4.31
N CYS A 92 -18.53 -5.64 -3.37
CA CYS A 92 -17.70 -6.62 -2.67
C CYS A 92 -18.13 -6.82 -1.23
N GLU A 93 -17.93 -8.04 -0.72
CA GLU A 93 -18.15 -8.40 0.67
C GLU A 93 -16.82 -8.68 1.39
N ILE A 94 -16.66 -8.17 2.61
CA ILE A 94 -15.50 -8.51 3.46
C ILE A 94 -15.81 -9.72 4.34
N ILE A 95 -14.98 -10.75 4.21
CA ILE A 95 -14.91 -11.90 5.10
C ILE A 95 -13.68 -11.77 5.98
N VAL A 96 -13.87 -11.84 7.30
CA VAL A 96 -12.75 -11.82 8.25
C VAL A 96 -12.29 -13.25 8.46
N SER A 97 -11.10 -13.58 7.96
CA SER A 97 -10.50 -14.92 8.09
C SER A 97 -9.60 -15.04 9.31
N ARG A 98 -9.11 -13.91 9.84
CA ARG A 98 -8.40 -13.83 11.11
C ARG A 98 -8.77 -12.56 11.87
N GLN A 99 -9.00 -12.68 13.17
CA GLN A 99 -9.22 -11.55 14.07
C GLN A 99 -8.33 -11.68 15.31
N ASP A 100 -7.51 -10.67 15.58
CA ASP A 100 -6.62 -10.61 16.76
C ASP A 100 -5.84 -11.92 16.96
N ASP A 101 -5.14 -12.34 15.89
CA ASP A 101 -4.36 -13.58 15.79
C ASP A 101 -5.13 -14.91 15.87
N LYS A 102 -6.46 -14.87 15.86
CA LYS A 102 -7.32 -16.07 15.84
C LYS A 102 -7.92 -16.29 14.47
N ASN A 103 -7.72 -17.46 13.89
CA ASN A 103 -8.38 -17.84 12.63
C ASN A 103 -9.88 -18.03 12.86
N LEU A 104 -10.69 -17.59 11.90
CA LEU A 104 -12.14 -17.71 11.89
C LEU A 104 -12.58 -18.66 10.78
N PRO A 105 -13.73 -19.34 10.92
CA PRO A 105 -14.27 -20.16 9.84
C PRO A 105 -14.60 -19.29 8.63
N VAL A 106 -14.18 -19.75 7.46
CA VAL A 106 -14.41 -19.08 6.18
C VAL A 106 -15.22 -19.99 5.24
N PRO A 107 -16.05 -19.41 4.35
CA PRO A 107 -16.71 -20.17 3.29
C PRO A 107 -15.68 -20.84 2.36
N ILE A 108 -15.99 -22.06 1.90
CA ILE A 108 -15.12 -22.84 1.00
C ILE A 108 -15.43 -22.61 -0.48
N GLU A 109 -16.59 -22.04 -0.76
CA GLU A 109 -17.02 -21.74 -2.12
C GLU A 109 -16.23 -20.58 -2.70
N ILE A 110 -15.87 -20.71 -3.98
CA ILE A 110 -15.29 -19.60 -4.74
C ILE A 110 -16.39 -18.58 -5.02
N ASP A 111 -16.19 -17.35 -4.57
CA ASP A 111 -17.03 -16.20 -4.81
C ASP A 111 -16.15 -14.99 -5.15
N PRO A 112 -16.08 -14.58 -6.43
CA PRO A 112 -15.19 -13.52 -6.92
C PRO A 112 -15.53 -12.12 -6.39
N THR A 113 -16.58 -12.00 -5.57
CA THR A 113 -16.98 -10.75 -4.90
C THR A 113 -16.53 -10.69 -3.43
N ARG A 114 -15.93 -11.75 -2.88
CA ARG A 114 -15.46 -11.78 -1.49
C ARG A 114 -14.00 -11.37 -1.36
N ILE A 115 -13.74 -10.50 -0.39
CA ILE A 115 -12.41 -10.08 0.04
C ILE A 115 -12.14 -10.71 1.41
N TYR A 116 -11.08 -11.50 1.51
CA TYR A 116 -10.66 -12.13 2.76
C TYR A 116 -9.60 -11.26 3.42
N VAL A 117 -9.81 -10.91 4.68
CA VAL A 117 -8.96 -9.96 5.40
C VAL A 117 -8.59 -10.47 6.79
N TYR A 118 -7.44 -10.00 7.27
CA TYR A 118 -7.11 -10.08 8.69
C TYR A 118 -7.44 -8.75 9.38
N VAL A 119 -7.96 -8.85 10.58
CA VAL A 119 -8.29 -7.71 11.43
C VAL A 119 -7.46 -7.78 12.70
N ALA A 120 -6.85 -6.66 13.08
CA ALA A 120 -6.15 -6.50 14.35
C ALA A 120 -6.64 -5.23 15.02
N HIS A 121 -7.10 -5.31 16.26
CA HIS A 121 -7.59 -4.17 17.04
C HIS A 121 -8.69 -3.36 16.32
N GLY A 122 -9.58 -4.03 15.58
CA GLY A 122 -10.71 -3.39 14.88
C GLY A 122 -10.40 -2.88 13.47
N VAL A 123 -9.12 -2.80 13.08
CA VAL A 123 -8.71 -2.32 11.76
C VAL A 123 -8.25 -3.45 10.85
N VAL A 124 -8.42 -3.27 9.53
CA VAL A 124 -7.91 -4.19 8.52
C VAL A 124 -6.38 -4.12 8.49
N SER A 125 -5.72 -5.22 8.84
CA SER A 125 -4.26 -5.29 8.92
C SER A 125 -3.61 -5.97 7.71
N HIS A 126 -4.36 -6.82 7.00
CA HIS A 126 -3.86 -7.56 5.85
C HIS A 126 -4.99 -7.94 4.89
N ILE A 127 -4.69 -7.96 3.59
CA ILE A 127 -5.56 -8.55 2.56
C ILE A 127 -5.01 -9.95 2.26
N GLU A 128 -5.77 -10.98 2.62
CA GLU A 128 -5.39 -12.36 2.35
C GLU A 128 -5.65 -12.75 0.89
N GLY A 129 -6.77 -12.29 0.32
CA GLY A 129 -7.14 -12.63 -1.05
C GLY A 129 -8.52 -12.11 -1.47
N VAL A 130 -8.83 -12.29 -2.76
CA VAL A 130 -10.16 -12.07 -3.35
C VAL A 130 -10.59 -13.37 -4.01
N GLY A 131 -11.88 -13.71 -3.95
CA GLY A 131 -12.43 -14.88 -4.64
C GLY A 131 -12.58 -16.12 -3.77
N GLY A 132 -11.67 -16.36 -2.83
CA GLY A 132 -11.70 -17.58 -2.02
C GLY A 132 -11.43 -18.85 -2.82
N GLY A 133 -11.50 -20.00 -2.15
CA GLY A 133 -11.05 -21.30 -2.66
C GLY A 133 -9.67 -21.67 -2.11
N LEU A 134 -9.59 -22.82 -1.44
CA LEU A 134 -8.34 -23.45 -1.00
C LEU A 134 -7.69 -24.22 -2.16
#